data_AF-A0A2S2NAY0-F1
#
_entry.id   AF-A0A2S2NAY0-F1
#
_cell.length_a   1.000
_cell.length_b   1.000
_cell.length_c   1.000
_cell.angle_alpha   90.00
_cell.angle_beta   90.00
_cell.angle_gamma   90.00
#
_symmetry.space_group_name_H-M   'P 1'
#
loop_
_entity.id
_entity.type
_entity.pdbx_description
1 polymer ?
#
loop_
_entity_poly.entity_id
_entity_poly.type
_entity_poly.pdbx_seq_one_letter_code
_entity_poly.pdbx_strand_id
1 'polypeptide(L)'
;MSAACVPDSIKCLDGVDYEVVKHNPHFEWVTEYENTIKQLASEVFDTLGVDDGNKLDIAVKGLDGFQANLKTLMDVLVKQVTDKSGINEQAKSFAGEWAEAAKYHADLKYHHMGGGPTAKNVRWGFEGTIKYIIICSTTLADKDNDTDFKKEISGYVKDSIIQSLIDHLNGVKSELEALQKA
;
A
#
# COMPACT_ATOMS: atom_id res chain seq x y z
N MET A 1 10.41 -9.93 13.48
CA MET A 1 10.02 -8.53 13.76
C MET A 1 8.50 -8.46 13.67
N SER A 2 7.83 -7.90 14.68
CA SER A 2 6.37 -8.00 14.85
C SER A 2 5.58 -7.17 13.84
N ALA A 3 4.34 -7.57 13.58
CA ALA A 3 3.32 -6.87 12.80
C ALA A 3 2.82 -5.55 13.43
N ALA A 4 3.68 -4.85 14.19
CA ALA A 4 3.31 -3.72 15.05
C ALA A 4 2.87 -2.44 14.31
N CYS A 5 2.70 -2.50 12.99
CA CYS A 5 2.29 -1.38 12.15
C CYS A 5 0.85 -1.51 11.64
N VAL A 6 0.08 -2.52 12.08
CA VAL A 6 -1.29 -2.75 11.61
C VAL A 6 -2.27 -3.04 12.75
N PRO A 7 -3.47 -2.40 12.82
CA PRO A 7 -4.49 -2.72 13.79
C PRO A 7 -4.93 -4.19 13.74
N ASP A 8 -5.14 -4.76 14.91
CA ASP A 8 -5.64 -6.13 15.14
C ASP A 8 -7.00 -6.42 14.44
N SER A 9 -7.69 -5.38 13.96
CA SER A 9 -8.97 -5.49 13.27
C SER A 9 -8.88 -6.02 11.83
N ILE A 10 -7.66 -6.14 11.26
CA ILE A 10 -7.49 -6.67 9.90
C ILE A 10 -7.21 -8.16 9.94
N LYS A 11 -8.26 -8.97 9.79
CA LYS A 11 -8.19 -10.43 9.74
C LYS A 11 -7.25 -10.98 8.65
N CYS A 12 -6.95 -10.20 7.59
CA CYS A 12 -6.04 -10.65 6.53
C CYS A 12 -4.59 -10.80 6.99
N LEU A 13 -4.21 -10.28 8.16
CA LEU A 13 -2.83 -10.31 8.66
C LEU A 13 -2.61 -11.33 9.77
N ASP A 14 -3.69 -11.93 10.27
CA ASP A 14 -3.63 -12.82 11.41
C ASP A 14 -3.08 -14.19 10.99
N GLY A 15 -1.94 -14.58 11.54
CA GLY A 15 -1.24 -15.82 11.19
C GLY A 15 -0.64 -15.87 9.78
N VAL A 16 -0.52 -14.74 9.08
CA VAL A 16 -0.01 -14.70 7.70
C VAL A 16 1.51 -14.48 7.66
N ASP A 17 2.20 -15.41 6.99
CA ASP A 17 3.62 -15.28 6.69
C ASP A 17 3.82 -14.53 5.36
N TYR A 18 4.33 -13.30 5.45
CA TYR A 18 4.62 -12.48 4.27
C TYR A 18 5.59 -13.15 3.31
N GLU A 19 6.55 -13.93 3.82
CA GLU A 19 7.54 -14.63 2.98
C GLU A 19 6.88 -15.73 2.14
N VAL A 20 5.79 -16.33 2.62
CA VAL A 20 4.99 -17.28 1.82
C VAL A 20 4.16 -16.52 0.78
N VAL A 21 3.50 -15.44 1.18
CA VAL A 21 2.60 -14.66 0.31
C VAL A 21 3.35 -14.04 -0.87
N LYS A 22 4.51 -13.43 -0.64
CA LYS A 22 5.27 -12.74 -1.70
C LYS A 22 5.83 -13.67 -2.79
N HIS A 23 5.81 -14.98 -2.55
CA HIS A 23 6.21 -16.01 -3.50
C HIS A 23 5.00 -16.75 -4.10
N ASN A 24 3.79 -16.23 -3.92
CA ASN A 24 2.60 -16.76 -4.59
C ASN A 24 2.76 -16.60 -6.12
N PRO A 25 2.45 -17.65 -6.93
CA PRO A 25 2.62 -17.61 -8.38
C PRO A 25 1.89 -16.46 -9.10
N HIS A 26 0.80 -15.97 -8.52
CA HIS A 26 0.08 -14.83 -9.08
C HIS A 26 0.71 -13.48 -8.72
N PHE A 27 1.71 -13.45 -7.84
CA PHE A 27 2.35 -12.27 -7.28
C PHE A 27 3.88 -12.28 -7.43
N GLU A 28 4.42 -13.01 -8.42
CA GLU A 28 5.88 -13.14 -8.64
C GLU A 28 6.61 -11.80 -8.85
N TRP A 29 5.88 -10.77 -9.27
CA TRP A 29 6.37 -9.41 -9.46
C TRP A 29 6.67 -8.66 -8.15
N VAL A 30 6.16 -9.12 -6.99
CA VAL A 30 6.21 -8.38 -5.73
C VAL A 30 7.64 -8.01 -5.31
N THR A 31 8.59 -8.93 -5.48
CA THR A 31 9.99 -8.71 -5.06
C THR A 31 10.62 -7.54 -5.81
N GLU A 32 10.33 -7.40 -7.10
CA GLU A 32 10.83 -6.30 -7.93
C GLU A 32 10.29 -4.96 -7.43
N TYR A 33 8.98 -4.87 -7.22
CA TYR A 33 8.33 -3.64 -6.76
C TYR A 33 8.73 -3.26 -5.32
N GLU A 34 8.91 -4.23 -4.42
CA GLU A 34 9.46 -3.96 -3.09
C GLU A 34 10.85 -3.31 -3.18
N ASN A 35 11.71 -3.83 -4.06
CA ASN A 35 13.05 -3.28 -4.25
C ASN A 35 13.00 -1.87 -4.84
N THR A 36 12.13 -1.62 -5.83
CA THR A 36 11.91 -0.29 -6.39
C THR A 36 11.46 0.71 -5.33
N ILE A 37 10.47 0.35 -4.50
CA ILE A 37 9.98 1.23 -3.42
C ILE A 37 11.07 1.51 -2.38
N LYS A 38 11.82 0.48 -1.95
CA LYS A 38 12.94 0.65 -1.01
C LYS A 38 14.03 1.56 -1.57
N GLN A 39 14.37 1.39 -2.85
CA GLN A 39 15.36 2.24 -3.51
C GLN A 39 14.88 3.69 -3.58
N LEU A 40 13.66 3.93 -4.07
CA LEU A 40 13.08 5.27 -4.13
C LEU A 40 12.95 5.93 -2.75
N ALA A 41 12.57 5.16 -1.73
CA ALA A 41 12.51 5.64 -0.37
C ALA A 41 13.91 6.01 0.14
N SER A 42 14.94 5.22 -0.15
CA SER A 42 16.31 5.59 0.22
C SER A 42 16.79 6.85 -0.51
N GLU A 43 16.46 7.01 -1.79
CA GLU A 43 16.77 8.23 -2.54
C GLU A 43 16.07 9.46 -1.93
N VAL A 44 14.78 9.36 -1.61
CA VAL A 44 14.01 10.46 -1.00
C VAL A 44 14.52 10.79 0.40
N PHE A 45 14.62 9.81 1.29
CA PHE A 45 14.86 10.06 2.70
C PHE A 45 16.36 10.20 3.02
N ASP A 46 17.21 9.38 2.42
CA ASP A 46 18.65 9.34 2.73
C ASP A 46 19.45 10.29 1.83
N THR A 47 19.15 10.33 0.52
CA THR A 47 19.94 11.12 -0.44
C THR A 47 19.47 12.57 -0.55
N LEU A 48 18.15 12.80 -0.69
CA LEU A 48 17.59 14.15 -0.71
C LEU A 48 17.43 14.76 0.69
N GLY A 49 17.59 13.93 1.72
CA GLY A 49 17.69 14.30 3.13
C GLY A 49 16.38 14.85 3.66
N VAL A 50 15.35 14.01 3.72
CA VAL A 50 14.08 14.33 4.39
C VAL A 50 14.24 14.04 5.88
N ASP A 51 14.29 15.09 6.69
CA ASP A 51 14.46 15.05 8.13
C ASP A 51 13.35 15.82 8.86
N ASP A 52 13.18 17.10 8.54
CA ASP A 52 12.18 17.99 9.12
C ASP A 52 11.70 19.10 8.15
N GLY A 53 10.86 20.01 8.67
CA GLY A 53 10.40 21.21 8.00
C GLY A 53 9.74 20.95 6.63
N ASN A 54 10.04 21.83 5.67
CA ASN A 54 9.40 21.81 4.35
C ASN A 54 9.61 20.49 3.59
N LYS A 55 10.76 19.83 3.77
CA LYS A 55 11.03 18.54 3.10
C LYS A 55 10.18 17.43 3.67
N LEU A 56 10.05 17.39 5.00
CA LEU A 56 9.14 16.48 5.68
C LEU A 56 7.69 16.73 5.29
N ASP A 57 7.27 18.00 5.18
CA ASP A 57 5.92 18.36 4.75
C ASP A 57 5.60 17.87 3.32
N ILE A 58 6.56 17.92 2.40
CA ILE A 58 6.41 17.38 1.04
C ILE A 58 6.24 15.86 1.09
N ALA A 59 7.10 15.15 1.84
CA ALA A 59 6.99 13.70 1.97
C ALA A 59 5.66 13.27 2.62
N VAL A 60 5.21 14.01 3.63
CA VAL A 60 3.89 13.85 4.27
C VAL A 60 2.77 14.02 3.25
N LYS A 61 2.77 15.12 2.48
CA LYS A 61 1.76 15.37 1.45
C LYS A 61 1.73 14.29 0.37
N GLY A 62 2.89 13.78 -0.03
CA GLY A 62 2.97 12.68 -0.99
C GLY A 62 2.33 11.40 -0.46
N LEU A 63 2.62 11.03 0.79
CA LEU A 63 2.00 9.87 1.43
C LEU A 63 0.49 10.06 1.61
N ASP A 64 0.06 11.27 1.97
CA ASP A 64 -1.34 11.63 2.11
C ASP A 64 -2.10 11.54 0.79
N GLY A 65 -1.49 12.03 -0.30
CA GLY A 65 -2.02 11.92 -1.65
C GLY A 65 -2.19 10.45 -2.06
N PHE A 66 -1.18 9.63 -1.81
CA PHE A 66 -1.26 8.20 -2.10
C PHE A 66 -2.42 7.55 -1.33
N GLN A 67 -2.55 7.81 -0.04
CA GLN A 67 -3.59 7.22 0.78
C GLN A 67 -5.00 7.67 0.37
N ALA A 68 -5.17 8.93 0.00
CA ALA A 68 -6.44 9.40 -0.56
C ALA A 68 -6.77 8.67 -1.86
N ASN A 69 -5.78 8.46 -2.73
CA ASN A 69 -5.96 7.69 -3.96
C ASN A 69 -6.26 6.21 -3.68
N LEU A 70 -5.59 5.61 -2.68
CA LEU A 70 -5.83 4.23 -2.26
C LEU A 70 -7.30 4.01 -1.88
N LYS A 71 -7.94 4.95 -1.17
CA LYS A 71 -9.38 4.83 -0.85
C LYS A 71 -10.23 4.68 -2.11
N THR A 72 -9.98 5.51 -3.11
CA THR A 72 -10.68 5.47 -4.40
C THR A 72 -10.42 4.16 -5.16
N LEU A 73 -9.16 3.71 -5.19
CA LEU A 73 -8.79 2.46 -5.84
C LEU A 73 -9.43 1.25 -5.13
N MET A 74 -9.54 1.27 -3.80
CA MET A 74 -10.23 0.24 -3.05
C MET A 74 -11.73 0.21 -3.34
N ASP A 75 -12.39 1.37 -3.48
CA ASP A 75 -13.80 1.42 -3.88
C ASP A 75 -14.02 0.85 -5.30
N VAL A 76 -13.09 1.13 -6.23
CA VAL A 76 -13.11 0.53 -7.57
C VAL A 76 -12.94 -0.99 -7.50
N LEU A 77 -12.00 -1.49 -6.70
CA LEU A 77 -11.78 -2.92 -6.51
C LEU A 77 -13.02 -3.62 -5.93
N VAL A 78 -13.64 -3.04 -4.90
CA VAL A 78 -14.88 -3.58 -4.30
C VAL A 78 -15.98 -3.70 -5.34
N LYS A 79 -16.16 -2.66 -6.14
CA LYS A 79 -17.16 -2.66 -7.22
C LYS A 79 -16.85 -3.74 -8.25
N GLN A 80 -15.60 -3.84 -8.71
CA GLN A 80 -15.17 -4.88 -9.66
C GLN A 80 -15.47 -6.29 -9.14
N VAL A 81 -15.12 -6.58 -7.87
CA VAL A 81 -15.34 -7.90 -7.27
C VAL A 81 -16.84 -8.19 -7.08
N THR A 82 -17.62 -7.18 -6.68
CA THR A 82 -19.06 -7.34 -6.38
C THR A 82 -19.91 -7.48 -7.64
N ASP A 83 -19.62 -6.70 -8.68
CA ASP A 83 -20.35 -6.70 -9.95
C ASP A 83 -20.00 -7.94 -10.82
N LYS A 84 -18.88 -8.62 -10.55
CA LYS A 84 -18.43 -9.79 -11.31
C LYS A 84 -19.30 -11.02 -11.01
N SER A 85 -19.90 -11.57 -12.05
CA SER A 85 -20.67 -12.80 -11.98
C SER A 85 -19.79 -14.00 -11.66
N GLY A 86 -20.27 -14.93 -10.84
CA GLY A 86 -19.58 -16.18 -10.53
C GLY A 86 -18.58 -16.08 -9.37
N ILE A 87 -18.28 -14.87 -8.89
CA ILE A 87 -17.46 -14.69 -7.69
C ILE A 87 -18.27 -15.02 -6.44
N ASN A 88 -17.65 -15.79 -5.55
CA ASN A 88 -18.30 -16.20 -4.31
C ASN A 88 -18.47 -15.04 -3.29
N GLU A 89 -19.44 -15.19 -2.40
CA GLU A 89 -19.78 -14.16 -1.41
C GLU A 89 -18.67 -13.89 -0.38
N GLN A 90 -17.77 -14.85 -0.13
CA GLN A 90 -16.64 -14.64 0.78
C GLN A 90 -15.63 -13.66 0.18
N ALA A 91 -15.34 -13.76 -1.11
CA ALA A 91 -14.47 -12.83 -1.82
C ALA A 91 -15.07 -11.42 -1.83
N LYS A 92 -16.38 -11.29 -2.08
CA LYS A 92 -17.09 -10.00 -2.05
C LYS A 92 -17.07 -9.35 -0.66
N SER A 93 -17.42 -10.11 0.38
CA SER A 93 -17.37 -9.65 1.78
C SER A 93 -15.97 -9.19 2.15
N PHE A 94 -14.96 -10.00 1.80
CA PHE A 94 -13.57 -9.69 2.12
C PHE A 94 -13.07 -8.45 1.39
N ALA A 95 -13.43 -8.23 0.11
CA ALA A 95 -13.06 -7.01 -0.61
C ALA A 95 -13.60 -5.76 0.11
N GLY A 96 -14.85 -5.81 0.58
CA GLY A 96 -15.45 -4.73 1.36
C GLY A 96 -14.74 -4.50 2.71
N GLU A 97 -14.47 -5.58 3.45
CA GLU A 97 -13.72 -5.51 4.72
C GLU A 97 -12.32 -4.91 4.53
N TRP A 98 -11.61 -5.31 3.46
CA TRP A 98 -10.31 -4.76 3.13
C TRP A 98 -10.40 -3.26 2.80
N ALA A 99 -11.36 -2.84 1.99
CA ALA A 99 -11.54 -1.43 1.64
C ALA A 99 -11.81 -0.56 2.87
N GLU A 100 -12.68 -0.99 3.78
CA GLU A 100 -12.95 -0.28 5.03
C GLU A 100 -11.72 -0.22 5.94
N ALA A 101 -10.96 -1.32 6.01
CA ALA A 101 -9.73 -1.35 6.77
C ALA A 101 -8.66 -0.40 6.20
N ALA A 102 -8.50 -0.35 4.87
CA ALA A 102 -7.58 0.56 4.20
C ALA A 102 -7.96 2.04 4.44
N LYS A 103 -9.26 2.35 4.43
CA LYS A 103 -9.78 3.69 4.76
C LYS A 103 -9.47 4.06 6.21
N TYR A 104 -9.75 3.16 7.15
CA TYR A 104 -9.47 3.35 8.57
C TYR A 104 -7.98 3.63 8.83
N HIS A 105 -7.09 2.88 8.18
CA HIS A 105 -5.65 3.11 8.25
C HIS A 105 -5.21 4.49 7.77
N ALA A 106 -5.73 4.92 6.62
CA ALA A 106 -5.44 6.23 6.07
C ALA A 106 -5.89 7.35 7.03
N ASP A 107 -6.97 7.13 7.78
CA ASP A 107 -7.53 8.12 8.70
C ASP A 107 -6.84 8.16 10.08
N LEU A 108 -6.22 7.06 10.53
CA LEU A 108 -5.55 6.99 11.83
C LEU A 108 -4.08 7.46 11.86
N LYS A 109 -3.47 7.72 10.69
CA LYS A 109 -2.02 7.86 10.49
C LYS A 109 -1.27 8.85 11.40
N TYR A 110 -1.94 9.86 11.96
CA TYR A 110 -1.33 10.84 12.88
C TYR A 110 -1.90 10.79 14.30
N HIS A 111 -3.00 10.07 14.53
CA HIS A 111 -3.68 10.05 15.83
C HIS A 111 -2.93 9.28 16.91
N HIS A 112 -2.04 8.35 16.54
CA HIS A 112 -1.21 7.59 17.48
C HIS A 112 0.25 8.08 17.55
N MET A 113 0.61 9.08 16.74
CA MET A 113 1.95 9.68 16.78
C MET A 113 1.91 10.86 17.75
N GLY A 114 2.18 10.61 19.03
CA GLY A 114 2.16 11.63 20.10
C GLY A 114 3.10 12.83 19.91
N GLY A 115 3.85 12.91 18.80
CA GLY A 115 4.70 14.02 18.39
C GLY A 115 4.57 14.44 16.92
N GLY A 116 3.52 14.02 16.20
CA GLY A 116 3.35 14.31 14.76
C GLY A 116 4.15 13.38 13.83
N PRO A 117 4.09 13.61 12.51
CA PRO A 117 4.85 12.83 11.53
C PRO A 117 6.36 13.03 11.74
N THR A 118 7.12 11.94 11.62
CA THR A 118 8.59 11.99 11.56
C THR A 118 9.04 11.39 10.23
N ALA A 119 10.20 11.82 9.71
CA ALA A 119 10.74 11.26 8.47
C ALA A 119 10.80 9.73 8.48
N LYS A 120 11.23 9.15 9.60
CA LYS A 120 11.26 7.70 9.82
C LYS A 120 9.88 7.06 9.64
N ASN A 121 8.84 7.62 10.26
CA ASN A 121 7.50 7.05 10.19
C ASN A 121 6.87 7.23 8.80
N VAL A 122 7.13 8.34 8.11
CA VAL A 122 6.65 8.56 6.75
C VAL A 122 7.32 7.59 5.78
N ARG A 123 8.65 7.39 5.90
CA ARG A 123 9.39 6.36 5.14
C ARG A 123 8.79 4.97 5.36
N TRP A 124 8.57 4.60 6.62
CA TRP A 124 7.92 3.34 6.98
C TRP A 124 6.51 3.22 6.42
N GLY A 125 5.78 4.33 6.30
CA GLY A 125 4.49 4.38 5.63
C GLY A 125 4.59 3.90 4.18
N PHE A 126 5.51 4.46 3.39
CA PHE A 126 5.73 4.02 2.00
C PHE A 126 6.20 2.56 1.91
N GLU A 127 7.25 2.20 2.64
CA GLU A 127 7.85 0.85 2.56
C GLU A 127 6.95 -0.26 3.13
N GLY A 128 6.14 0.05 4.15
CA GLY A 128 5.26 -0.91 4.81
C GLY A 128 3.95 -1.16 4.05
N THR A 129 3.48 -0.16 3.30
CA THR A 129 2.20 -0.20 2.58
C THR A 129 2.13 -1.33 1.56
N ILE A 130 3.20 -1.58 0.80
CA ILE A 130 3.22 -2.68 -0.18
C ILE A 130 2.92 -4.03 0.48
N LYS A 131 3.50 -4.30 1.66
CA LYS A 131 3.29 -5.60 2.35
C LYS A 131 1.83 -5.82 2.73
N TYR A 132 1.19 -4.78 3.26
CA TYR A 132 -0.23 -4.79 3.58
C TYR A 132 -1.10 -5.10 2.34
N ILE A 133 -0.84 -4.38 1.25
CA ILE A 133 -1.57 -4.54 -0.02
C ILE A 133 -1.39 -5.97 -0.56
N ILE A 134 -0.17 -6.48 -0.57
CA ILE A 134 0.13 -7.82 -1.07
C ILE A 134 -0.59 -8.88 -0.25
N ILE A 135 -0.50 -8.84 1.09
CA ILE A 135 -1.17 -9.84 1.95
C ILE A 135 -2.68 -9.85 1.72
N CYS A 136 -3.33 -8.68 1.79
CA CYS A 136 -4.77 -8.62 1.60
C CYS A 136 -5.17 -8.98 0.15
N SER A 137 -4.40 -8.60 -0.87
CA SER A 137 -4.70 -8.96 -2.26
C SER A 137 -4.56 -10.46 -2.54
N THR A 138 -3.53 -11.12 -2.00
CA THR A 138 -3.38 -12.57 -2.11
C THR A 138 -4.49 -13.28 -1.37
N THR A 139 -4.84 -12.79 -0.17
CA THR A 139 -5.98 -13.34 0.59
C THR A 139 -7.29 -13.23 -0.19
N LEU A 140 -7.55 -12.08 -0.84
CA LEU A 140 -8.72 -11.90 -1.69
C LEU A 140 -8.69 -12.84 -2.90
N ALA A 141 -7.56 -12.91 -3.60
CA ALA A 141 -7.38 -13.78 -4.75
C ALA A 141 -7.63 -15.26 -4.39
N ASP A 142 -7.19 -15.70 -3.21
CA ASP A 142 -7.36 -17.07 -2.73
C ASP A 142 -8.73 -17.36 -2.10
N LYS A 143 -9.62 -16.36 -1.99
CA LYS A 143 -11.04 -16.64 -1.67
C LYS A 143 -11.77 -17.34 -2.80
N ASP A 144 -11.27 -17.28 -4.04
CA ASP A 144 -11.84 -17.97 -5.18
C ASP A 144 -10.80 -18.90 -5.86
N ASN A 145 -11.26 -19.95 -6.53
CA ASN A 145 -10.39 -20.86 -7.27
C ASN A 145 -10.25 -20.47 -8.75
N ASP A 146 -11.00 -19.48 -9.21
CA ASP A 146 -10.92 -18.96 -10.57
C ASP A 146 -9.56 -18.31 -10.85
N THR A 147 -8.81 -18.89 -11.78
CA THR A 147 -7.48 -18.40 -12.18
C THR A 147 -7.54 -17.03 -12.85
N ASP A 148 -8.61 -16.73 -13.60
CA ASP A 148 -8.77 -15.44 -14.26
C ASP A 148 -9.11 -14.36 -13.23
N PHE A 149 -9.90 -14.67 -12.21
CA PHE A 149 -10.10 -13.78 -11.07
C PHE A 149 -8.77 -13.47 -10.35
N LYS A 150 -7.95 -14.49 -10.05
CA LYS A 150 -6.63 -14.28 -9.41
C LYS A 150 -5.72 -13.37 -10.23
N LYS A 151 -5.69 -13.55 -11.56
CA LYS A 151 -4.93 -12.70 -12.47
C LYS A 151 -5.46 -11.27 -12.52
N GLU A 152 -6.79 -11.10 -12.53
CA GLU A 152 -7.42 -9.78 -12.53
C GLU A 152 -7.09 -9.00 -11.25
N ILE A 153 -7.23 -9.63 -10.08
CA ILE A 153 -6.87 -9.02 -8.79
C ILE A 153 -5.39 -8.66 -8.76
N SER A 154 -4.51 -9.60 -9.13
CA SER A 154 -3.07 -9.34 -9.17
C SER A 154 -2.71 -8.19 -10.12
N GLY A 155 -3.26 -8.20 -11.34
CA GLY A 155 -3.02 -7.15 -12.34
C GLY A 155 -3.50 -5.78 -11.87
N TYR A 156 -4.71 -5.68 -11.33
CA TYR A 156 -5.23 -4.43 -10.80
C TYR A 156 -4.36 -3.89 -9.65
N VAL A 157 -3.98 -4.76 -8.72
CA VAL A 157 -3.14 -4.38 -7.57
C VAL A 157 -1.77 -3.90 -8.04
N LYS A 158 -1.14 -4.61 -8.98
CA LYS A 158 0.14 -4.23 -9.58
C LYS A 158 0.05 -2.88 -10.30
N ASP A 159 -0.84 -2.80 -11.29
CA ASP A 159 -0.83 -1.73 -12.29
C ASP A 159 -1.54 -0.46 -11.80
N SER A 160 -2.43 -0.57 -10.81
CA SER A 160 -3.16 0.59 -10.26
C SER A 160 -2.68 0.95 -8.86
N ILE A 161 -2.73 0.02 -7.91
CA ILE A 161 -2.49 0.34 -6.50
C ILE A 161 -0.99 0.53 -6.22
N ILE A 162 -0.15 -0.45 -6.58
CA ILE A 162 1.29 -0.38 -6.34
C ILE A 162 1.94 0.69 -7.24
N GLN A 163 1.52 0.79 -8.50
CA GLN A 163 1.98 1.88 -9.35
C GLN A 163 1.64 3.25 -8.78
N SER A 164 0.43 3.44 -8.24
CA SER A 164 0.08 4.69 -7.55
C SER A 164 0.99 5.00 -6.37
N LEU A 165 1.45 4.01 -5.61
CA LEU A 165 2.40 4.21 -4.51
C LEU A 165 3.75 4.74 -5.03
N ILE A 166 4.25 4.12 -6.10
CA ILE A 166 5.49 4.52 -6.77
C ILE A 166 5.37 5.93 -7.35
N ASP A 167 4.27 6.25 -8.01
CA ASP A 167 4.06 7.55 -8.64
C ASP A 167 4.08 8.69 -7.62
N HIS A 168 3.44 8.50 -6.46
CA HIS A 168 3.47 9.50 -5.39
C HIS A 168 4.86 9.66 -4.78
N LEU A 169 5.61 8.57 -4.60
CA LEU A 169 6.98 8.62 -4.10
C LEU A 169 7.93 9.31 -5.11
N ASN A 170 7.74 9.07 -6.41
CA ASN A 170 8.43 9.79 -7.48
C ASN A 170 8.04 11.27 -7.53
N GLY A 171 6.79 11.61 -7.25
CA GLY A 171 6.32 12.99 -7.10
C GLY A 171 7.08 13.71 -5.98
N VAL A 172 7.16 13.09 -4.80
CA VAL A 172 7.95 13.59 -3.65
C VAL A 172 9.40 13.81 -4.06
N LYS A 173 10.03 12.81 -4.69
CA LYS A 173 11.41 12.91 -5.17
C LYS A 173 11.58 14.11 -6.10
N SER A 174 10.70 14.28 -7.09
CA SER A 174 10.76 15.35 -8.08
C SER A 174 10.63 16.74 -7.44
N GLU A 175 9.71 16.90 -6.48
CA GLU A 175 9.55 18.15 -5.74
C GLU A 175 10.79 18.50 -4.90
N LEU A 176 11.38 17.50 -4.23
CA LEU A 176 12.60 17.69 -3.44
C LEU A 176 13.81 18.03 -4.32
N GLU A 177 13.96 17.39 -5.48
CA GLU A 177 15.01 17.73 -6.45
C GLU A 177 14.84 19.16 -7.00
N ALA A 178 13.60 19.61 -7.21
CA ALA A 178 13.32 20.98 -7.61
C ALA A 178 13.70 21.99 -6.52
N LEU A 179 13.43 21.68 -5.24
CA LEU A 179 13.84 22.51 -4.11
C LEU A 179 15.36 22.66 -3.99
N GLN A 180 16.15 21.64 -4.33
CA GLN A 180 17.62 21.73 -4.29
C GLN A 180 18.21 22.62 -5.40
N LYS A 181 17.44 22.88 -6.47
CA LYS A 181 17.85 23.70 -7.61
C LYS A 181 17.42 25.18 -7.48
N ALA A 182 16.53 25.48 -6.54
CA ALA A 182 16.00 26.81 -6.26
C ALA A 182 16.91 27.56 -5.25
#